data_AF-A0A962JT87-F1
#
_entry.id   AF-A0A962JT87-F1
#
_cell.length_a   1.000
_cell.length_b   1.000
_cell.length_c   1.000
_cell.angle_alpha   90.00
_cell.angle_beta   90.00
_cell.angle_gamma   90.00
#
_symmetry.space_group_name_H-M   'P 1'
#
loop_
_entity.id
_entity.type
_entity.pdbx_description
1 polymer ?
#
loop_
_entity_poly.entity_id
_entity_poly.type
_entity_poly.pdbx_seq_one_letter_code
_entity_poly.pdbx_strand_id
1 'polypeptide(L)'
;MKDLRKPRTVASIDSALLLSGERQLQHEIRLLQDWIAELEAREDKQPSDNLALSTYRDMLRSREDMLEALRQQAPAQNSAPNSPGNTPQ
;
A
#
# COMPACT_ATOMS: atom_id res chain seq x y z
N MET A 1 -18.54 20.11 39.29
CA MET A 1 -17.58 20.02 38.17
C MET A 1 -18.07 18.89 37.27
N LYS A 2 -18.38 19.15 36.00
CA LYS A 2 -18.87 18.13 35.05
C LYS A 2 -17.72 17.77 34.12
N ASP A 3 -17.13 16.61 34.32
CA ASP A 3 -16.14 16.04 33.41
C ASP A 3 -16.81 15.68 32.09
N LEU A 4 -16.75 16.62 31.14
CA LEU A 4 -17.04 16.37 29.72
C LEU A 4 -15.91 15.50 29.16
N ARG A 5 -16.00 14.18 29.35
CA ARG A 5 -15.22 13.24 28.54
C ARG A 5 -15.72 13.36 27.12
N LYS A 6 -15.03 14.18 26.33
CA LYS A 6 -15.24 14.36 24.90
C LYS A 6 -15.22 12.98 24.26
N PRO A 7 -16.29 12.55 23.56
CA PRO A 7 -16.28 11.27 22.88
C PRO A 7 -15.09 11.27 21.93
N ARG A 8 -14.22 10.28 22.05
CA ARG A 8 -13.14 10.03 21.11
C ARG A 8 -13.80 9.67 19.78
N THR A 9 -14.10 10.69 18.98
CA THR A 9 -14.50 10.53 17.59
C THR A 9 -13.41 9.69 16.95
N VAL A 10 -13.77 8.46 16.60
CA VAL A 10 -12.97 7.60 15.73
C VAL A 10 -12.87 8.40 14.45
N ALA A 11 -11.72 9.06 14.25
CA ALA A 11 -11.53 9.93 13.11
C ALA A 11 -11.69 9.06 11.87
N SER A 12 -12.76 9.30 11.11
CA SER A 12 -12.91 8.70 9.79
C SER A 12 -11.68 9.12 8.99
N ILE A 13 -10.83 8.16 8.64
CA ILE A 13 -9.61 8.44 7.89
C ILE A 13 -10.05 9.01 6.54
N ASP A 14 -9.51 10.19 6.21
CA ASP A 14 -9.81 10.87 4.95
C ASP A 14 -9.48 9.93 3.77
N SER A 15 -10.44 9.71 2.88
CA SER A 15 -10.26 8.85 1.70
C SER A 15 -9.13 9.37 0.79
N ALA A 16 -8.90 10.68 0.75
CA ALA A 16 -7.77 11.26 0.03
C ALA A 16 -6.42 10.87 0.65
N LEU A 17 -6.37 10.75 1.98
CA LEU A 17 -5.18 10.32 2.71
C LEU A 17 -4.89 8.83 2.46
N LEU A 18 -5.91 7.98 2.46
CA LEU A 18 -5.77 6.56 2.09
C LEU A 18 -5.25 6.40 0.66
N LEU A 19 -5.84 7.12 -0.31
CA LEU A 19 -5.41 7.07 -1.71
C LEU A 19 -3.97 7.57 -1.89
N SER A 20 -3.58 8.61 -1.16
CA SER A 20 -2.20 9.10 -1.17
C SER A 20 -1.23 8.07 -0.59
N GLY A 21 -1.60 7.44 0.52
CA GLY A 21 -0.80 6.36 1.13
C GLY A 21 -0.65 5.16 0.19
N GLU A 22 -1.71 4.77 -0.50
CA GLU A 22 -1.66 3.68 -1.49
C GLU A 22 -0.68 4.01 -2.63
N ARG A 23 -0.79 5.21 -3.21
CA ARG A 23 0.11 5.65 -4.30
C ARG A 23 1.56 5.69 -3.85
N GLN A 24 1.81 6.14 -2.62
CA GLN A 24 3.16 6.17 -2.06
C GLN A 24 3.73 4.75 -1.93
N LEU A 25 2.98 3.82 -1.34
CA LEU A 25 3.42 2.43 -1.20
C LEU A 25 3.68 1.77 -2.55
N GLN A 26 2.82 2.02 -3.55
CA GLN A 26 3.03 1.52 -4.92
C GLN A 26 4.27 2.12 -5.60
N HIS A 27 4.66 3.35 -5.26
CA HIS A 27 5.91 3.95 -5.75
C HIS A 27 7.12 3.31 -5.07
N GLU A 28 7.09 3.14 -3.75
CA GLU A 28 8.16 2.51 -2.99
C GLU A 28 8.39 1.05 -3.42
N ILE A 29 7.31 0.28 -3.67
CA ILE A 29 7.38 -1.09 -4.20
C ILE A 29 8.10 -1.12 -5.55
N ARG A 30 7.73 -0.26 -6.49
CA ARG A 30 8.38 -0.20 -7.81
C ARG A 30 9.86 0.13 -7.71
N LEU A 31 10.20 1.12 -6.88
CA LEU A 31 11.59 1.51 -6.66
C LEU A 31 12.43 0.35 -6.09
N LEU A 32 11.89 -0.40 -5.13
CA LEU A 32 12.56 -1.57 -4.56
C LEU A 32 12.71 -2.69 -5.59
N GLN A 33 11.69 -2.94 -6.42
CA GLN A 33 11.76 -3.92 -7.51
C GLN A 33 12.84 -3.55 -8.52
N ASP A 34 12.93 -2.27 -8.91
CA ASP A 34 13.96 -1.78 -9.83
C ASP A 34 15.36 -1.95 -9.25
N TRP A 35 15.57 -1.61 -7.97
CA TRP A 35 16.87 -1.80 -7.31
C TRP A 35 17.25 -3.27 -7.15
N ILE A 36 16.30 -4.14 -6.84
CA ILE A 36 16.53 -5.60 -6.78
C ILE A 36 16.93 -6.11 -8.17
N ALA A 37 16.21 -5.71 -9.22
CA ALA A 37 16.51 -6.12 -10.59
C ALA A 37 17.90 -5.63 -11.03
N GLU A 38 18.27 -4.39 -10.70
CA GLU A 38 19.60 -3.86 -10.99
C GLU A 38 20.70 -4.68 -10.29
N LEU A 39 20.54 -4.96 -8.99
CA LEU A 39 21.49 -5.79 -8.24
C LEU A 39 21.54 -7.23 -8.76
N GLU A 40 20.42 -7.77 -9.22
CA GLU A 40 20.33 -9.10 -9.82
C GLU A 40 21.08 -9.16 -11.16
N ALA A 41 20.98 -8.13 -11.99
CA ALA A 41 21.58 -8.04 -13.32
C ALA A 41 23.09 -7.73 -13.33
N ARG A 42 23.68 -7.32 -12.20
CA ARG A 42 25.14 -7.10 -12.08
C ARG A 42 25.92 -8.38 -12.31
N GLU A 43 26.90 -8.34 -13.23
CA GLU A 43 27.79 -9.46 -13.53
C GLU A 43 28.89 -9.63 -12.46
N ASP A 44 29.27 -8.55 -11.78
CA ASP A 44 30.37 -8.48 -10.81
C ASP A 44 29.89 -8.47 -9.35
N LYS A 45 28.98 -9.40 -9.00
CA LYS A 45 28.37 -9.47 -7.66
C LYS A 45 29.40 -9.55 -6.54
N GLN A 46 29.35 -8.58 -5.63
CA GLN A 46 30.10 -8.59 -4.38
C GLN A 46 29.31 -9.30 -3.27
N PRO A 47 29.97 -9.83 -2.23
CA PRO A 47 29.27 -10.41 -1.07
C PRO A 47 28.29 -9.43 -0.40
N SER A 48 28.59 -8.12 -0.46
CA SER A 48 27.70 -7.05 0.00
C SER A 48 26.38 -6.98 -0.77
N ASP A 49 26.36 -7.40 -2.03
CA ASP A 49 25.19 -7.30 -2.90
C ASP A 49 24.14 -8.34 -2.50
N ASN A 50 24.57 -9.51 -2.03
CA ASN A 50 23.66 -10.52 -1.48
C ASN A 50 22.99 -10.04 -0.19
N LEU A 51 23.72 -9.31 0.66
CA LEU A 51 23.15 -8.69 1.87
C LEU A 51 22.18 -7.56 1.51
N ALA A 52 22.53 -6.72 0.54
CA ALA A 52 21.65 -5.67 0.04
C ALA A 52 20.37 -6.25 -0.58
N LEU A 53 20.48 -7.28 -1.42
CA LEU A 53 19.36 -8.02 -2.00
C LEU A 53 18.42 -8.59 -0.94
N SER A 54 18.96 -9.24 0.10
CA SER A 54 18.15 -9.75 1.21
C SER A 54 17.38 -8.61 1.87
N THR A 55 18.08 -7.52 2.21
CA THR A 55 17.48 -6.36 2.88
C THR A 55 16.39 -5.70 2.03
N TYR A 56 16.62 -5.57 0.73
CA TYR A 56 15.68 -4.97 -0.21
C TYR A 56 14.44 -5.84 -0.41
N ARG A 57 14.60 -7.17 -0.44
CA ARG A 57 13.48 -8.13 -0.47
C ARG A 57 12.65 -8.08 0.80
N ASP A 58 13.28 -7.97 1.97
CA ASP A 58 12.57 -7.82 3.25
C ASP A 58 11.77 -6.51 3.29
N MET A 59 12.36 -5.41 2.83
CA MET A 59 11.65 -4.13 2.71
C MET A 59 10.50 -4.21 1.70
N LEU A 60 10.71 -4.84 0.54
CA LEU A 60 9.68 -5.03 -0.48
C LEU A 60 8.48 -5.76 0.14
N ARG A 61 8.74 -6.86 0.85
CA ARG A 61 7.70 -7.62 1.52
C ARG A 61 6.94 -6.79 2.54
N SER A 62 7.65 -6.00 3.36
CA SER A 62 7.02 -5.09 4.32
C SER A 62 6.10 -4.06 3.65
N ARG A 63 6.46 -3.57 2.46
CA ARG A 63 5.63 -2.62 1.70
C ARG A 63 4.41 -3.28 1.07
N GLU A 64 4.55 -4.49 0.56
CA GLU A 64 3.43 -5.30 0.06
C GLU A 64 2.42 -5.60 1.17
N ASP A 65 2.89 -6.06 2.33
CA ASP A 65 2.04 -6.35 3.49
C ASP A 65 1.32 -5.07 3.99
N MET A 66 2.02 -3.93 3.99
CA MET A 66 1.42 -2.64 4.37
C MET A 66 0.36 -2.17 3.36
N LEU A 67 0.61 -2.36 2.06
CA LEU A 67 -0.33 -2.04 1.00
C LEU A 67 -1.59 -2.92 1.11
N GLU A 68 -1.41 -4.20 1.40
CA GLU A 68 -2.51 -5.13 1.64
C GLU A 68 -3.34 -4.71 2.87
N ALA A 69 -2.69 -4.40 3.99
CA ALA A 69 -3.37 -3.91 5.19
C ALA A 69 -4.15 -2.61 4.92
N LEU A 70 -3.57 -1.68 4.15
CA LEU A 70 -4.22 -0.42 3.78
C LEU A 70 -5.46 -0.66 2.89
N ARG A 71 -5.40 -1.63 1.97
CA ARG A 71 -6.54 -2.05 1.15
C ARG A 71 -7.64 -2.74 1.95
N GLN A 72 -7.30 -3.47 2.99
CA GLN A 72 -8.28 -4.08 3.90
C GLN A 72 -8.94 -3.04 4.83
N GLN A 73 -8.23 -1.95 5.15
CA GLN A 73 -8.74 -0.85 5.97
C GLN A 73 -9.51 0.20 5.17
N ALA A 74 -9.23 0.34 3.87
CA ALA A 74 -10.11 1.06 2.98
C ALA A 74 -11.47 0.36 3.09
N PRO A 75 -12.52 1.02 3.64
CA PRO A 75 -13.84 0.43 3.63
C PRO A 75 -14.10 0.00 2.19
N ALA A 76 -14.68 -1.18 1.97
CA ALA A 76 -15.03 -1.70 0.66
C ALA A 76 -15.99 -0.73 -0.06
N GLN A 77 -15.48 0.40 -0.51
CA GLN A 77 -16.13 1.34 -1.37
C GLN A 77 -16.04 0.65 -2.73
N ASN A 78 -17.12 -0.05 -3.06
CA ASN A 78 -17.51 -0.53 -4.38
C ASN A 78 -17.73 -2.06 -4.51
N SER A 79 -18.59 -2.62 -3.67
CA SER A 79 -19.47 -3.73 -4.12
C SER A 79 -20.72 -3.15 -4.81
N ALA A 80 -20.54 -2.49 -5.95
CA ALA A 80 -21.62 -2.29 -6.93
C ALA A 80 -21.04 -1.90 -8.30
N PRO A 81 -21.16 -2.80 -9.29
CA PRO A 81 -21.55 -2.38 -10.62
C PRO A 81 -22.84 -3.12 -10.98
N ASN A 82 -23.96 -2.75 -10.36
CA ASN A 82 -25.24 -3.03 -11.00
C ASN A 82 -25.41 -1.97 -12.08
N SER A 83 -24.96 -2.37 -13.27
CA SER A 83 -24.94 -1.67 -14.54
C SER A 83 -26.20 -0.84 -14.81
N PRO A 84 -26.07 0.37 -15.39
CA PRO A 84 -27.17 1.03 -16.06
C PRO A 84 -27.35 0.40 -17.45
N GLY A 85 -28.45 -0.32 -17.65
CA GLY A 85 -28.82 -0.78 -18.99
C GLY A 85 -29.86 -1.90 -18.96
N ASN A 86 -31.13 -1.56 -19.19
CA ASN A 86 -31.77 -1.74 -20.50
C ASN A 86 -33.28 -1.49 -20.37
N THR A 87 -33.76 -0.35 -20.89
CA THR A 87 -35.13 -0.23 -21.45
C THR A 87 -34.97 -0.65 -22.92
N PRO A 88 -35.81 -1.50 -23.56
CA PRO A 88 -37.28 -1.36 -23.55
C PRO A 88 -38.11 -2.66 -23.66
N GLN A 89 -39.37 -2.59 -23.22
CA GLN A 89 -40.55 -3.03 -24.00
C GLN A 89 -41.78 -2.26 -23.53
#